data_AF-A0A5R8MLN0-F1
#
_entry.id   AF-A0A5R8MLN0-F1
#
_cell.length_a   1.000
_cell.length_b   1.000
_cell.length_c   1.000
_cell.angle_alpha   90.00
_cell.angle_beta   90.00
_cell.angle_gamma   90.00
#
_symmetry.space_group_name_H-M   'P 1'
#
loop_
_entity.id
_entity.type
_entity.pdbx_description
1 polymer ?
#
loop_
_entity_poly.entity_id
_entity_poly.type
_entity_poly.pdbx_seq_one_letter_code
_entity_poly.pdbx_strand_id
1 'polypeptide(L)'
;MTAMTMTTLGAVAALDDDSPAARAAAYRDAAVVLLGRLKAARCSPAGMARLTVTSPGGRLVPRDPACDRRWREVFGGFKPAEFTIESASAPRVTLALALHQGTTAPPRDEPMWRGMTAAEIDAAYSARAAVPEHLAIFERWRDAGERVLASRDAHRDLPYGEAPLQRFDFFPVPRPNAPLLVFIHGGYWQAMDKAEHASLIEGHLNAGWAVALLNYRLCPEATIADQVEDARLALRHLWHGAERYGVDRSRIQVCGHSAGGYLGACLASTDWPALDPAMPVAPLHSALLVSGLFELEPMRHMSFGPLLGLPDAETARALSPMFATPNPGMRLHLTVGERESEEFHWQSRELARRWGARLEAIEVSSVPGTHHFSVMESLAKGGLLEASLAIG
;
A
#
# COMPACT_ATOMS: atom_id res chain seq x y z
N MET A 1 -0.15 32.54 29.04
CA MET A 1 -0.01 31.27 28.30
C MET A 1 -0.21 30.14 29.29
N THR A 2 -1.40 29.55 29.33
CA THR A 2 -1.69 28.39 30.16
C THR A 2 -0.87 27.22 29.63
N ALA A 3 0.02 26.64 30.43
CA ALA A 3 0.77 25.45 30.03
C ALA A 3 -0.23 24.33 29.72
N MET A 4 -0.33 23.92 28.46
CA MET A 4 -1.12 22.74 28.10
C MET A 4 -0.52 21.55 28.83
N THR A 5 -1.29 20.95 29.72
CA THR A 5 -0.94 19.68 30.36
C THR A 5 -0.80 18.61 29.28
N MET A 6 0.38 17.99 29.16
CA MET A 6 0.63 16.88 28.23
C MET A 6 0.53 15.55 28.96
N THR A 7 -0.22 14.60 28.40
CA THR A 7 -0.22 13.21 28.84
C THR A 7 0.94 12.49 28.17
N THR A 8 1.72 11.71 28.93
CA THR A 8 2.82 10.91 28.38
C THR A 8 2.52 9.43 28.47
N LEU A 9 2.68 8.71 27.35
CA LEU A 9 2.57 7.25 27.29
C LEU A 9 3.94 6.66 26.94
N GLY A 10 4.44 5.76 27.79
CA GLY A 10 5.69 5.03 27.54
C GLY A 10 5.46 3.71 26.80
N ALA A 11 6.48 3.15 26.18
CA ALA A 11 6.54 1.75 25.73
C ALA A 11 7.99 1.29 25.69
N VAL A 12 8.22 -0.02 25.80
CA VAL A 12 9.57 -0.60 25.81
C VAL A 12 9.57 -1.94 25.09
N ALA A 13 10.64 -2.23 24.36
CA ALA A 13 10.91 -3.53 23.77
C ALA A 13 12.39 -3.90 24.00
N ALA A 14 12.65 -5.18 24.26
CA ALA A 14 14.01 -5.69 24.40
C ALA A 14 14.74 -5.69 23.05
N LEU A 15 16.07 -5.63 23.09
CA LEU A 15 16.94 -5.84 21.93
C LEU A 15 17.68 -7.15 22.10
N ASP A 16 17.53 -8.03 21.11
CA ASP A 16 18.25 -9.31 21.09
C ASP A 16 19.74 -9.12 20.75
N ASP A 17 20.04 -8.16 19.86
CA ASP A 17 21.37 -7.66 19.55
C ASP A 17 21.34 -6.17 19.18
N ASP A 18 22.51 -5.57 18.96
CA ASP A 18 22.65 -4.14 18.61
C ASP A 18 22.94 -3.93 17.11
N SER A 19 22.39 -4.77 16.25
CA SER A 19 22.37 -4.53 14.81
C SER A 19 21.31 -3.47 14.42
N PRO A 20 21.47 -2.78 13.28
CA PRO A 20 20.43 -1.88 12.77
C PRO A 20 19.07 -2.57 12.58
N ALA A 21 19.06 -3.83 12.14
CA ALA A 21 17.85 -4.60 11.92
C ALA A 21 17.13 -4.91 13.24
N ALA A 22 17.86 -5.38 14.26
CA ALA A 22 17.31 -5.64 15.59
C ALA A 22 16.76 -4.37 16.24
N ARG A 23 17.46 -3.24 16.09
CA ARG A 23 16.95 -1.93 16.55
C ARG A 23 15.62 -1.55 15.88
N ALA A 24 15.52 -1.68 14.56
CA ALA A 24 14.29 -1.37 13.84
C ALA A 24 13.13 -2.32 14.23
N ALA A 25 13.42 -3.61 14.45
CA ALA A 25 12.42 -4.58 14.92
C ALA A 25 11.92 -4.24 16.34
N ALA A 26 12.81 -3.99 17.29
CA ALA A 26 12.41 -3.58 18.65
C ALA A 26 11.65 -2.24 18.65
N TYR A 27 11.98 -1.33 17.73
CA TYR A 27 11.21 -0.09 17.54
C TYR A 27 9.77 -0.33 17.11
N ARG A 28 9.55 -1.25 16.15
CA ARG A 28 8.21 -1.71 15.77
C ARG A 28 7.48 -2.29 16.98
N ASP A 29 8.14 -3.17 17.72
CA ASP A 29 7.50 -3.88 18.83
C ASP A 29 7.12 -2.91 19.96
N ALA A 30 7.98 -1.93 20.27
CA ALA A 30 7.64 -0.84 21.19
C ALA A 30 6.50 0.02 20.65
N ALA A 31 6.43 0.29 19.35
CA ALA A 31 5.33 1.02 18.72
C ALA A 31 3.99 0.27 18.83
N VAL A 32 3.99 -1.06 18.70
CA VAL A 32 2.79 -1.90 18.92
C VAL A 32 2.26 -1.75 20.34
N VAL A 33 3.15 -1.85 21.34
CA VAL A 33 2.79 -1.64 22.76
C VAL A 33 2.23 -0.23 22.96
N LEU A 34 2.84 0.78 22.33
CA LEU A 34 2.40 2.17 22.41
C LEU A 34 1.01 2.38 21.80
N LEU A 35 0.71 1.77 20.65
CA LEU A 35 -0.62 1.80 20.03
C LEU A 35 -1.67 1.17 20.95
N GLY A 36 -1.35 0.05 21.60
CA GLY A 36 -2.23 -0.57 22.60
C GLY A 36 -2.56 0.37 23.76
N ARG A 37 -1.55 1.10 24.26
CA ARG A 37 -1.72 2.09 25.34
C ARG A 37 -2.55 3.30 24.90
N LEU A 38 -2.36 3.78 23.66
CA LEU A 38 -3.20 4.83 23.08
C LEU A 38 -4.67 4.42 23.02
N LYS A 39 -4.96 3.21 22.54
CA LYS A 39 -6.32 2.67 22.50
C LYS A 39 -6.93 2.55 23.90
N ALA A 40 -6.18 2.01 24.86
CA ALA A 40 -6.64 1.89 26.25
C ALA A 40 -6.92 3.25 26.91
N ALA A 41 -6.11 4.27 26.59
CA ALA A 41 -6.31 5.64 27.03
C ALA A 41 -7.42 6.38 26.25
N ARG A 42 -8.05 5.72 25.26
CA ARG A 42 -8.99 6.33 24.31
C ARG A 42 -8.40 7.60 23.71
N CYS A 43 -7.20 7.50 23.13
CA CYS A 43 -6.54 8.61 22.44
C CYS A 43 -6.32 8.26 20.97
N SER A 44 -6.44 9.26 20.10
CA SER A 44 -6.15 9.12 18.66
C SER A 44 -4.66 9.32 18.37
N PRO A 45 -4.06 8.56 17.43
CA PRO A 45 -2.74 8.85 16.88
C PRO A 45 -2.60 10.27 16.29
N ALA A 46 -3.71 10.92 15.90
CA ALA A 46 -3.69 12.31 15.45
C ALA A 46 -3.23 13.30 16.56
N GLY A 47 -3.29 12.91 17.83
CA GLY A 47 -2.87 13.74 18.96
C GLY A 47 -1.37 13.66 19.31
N MET A 48 -0.57 12.91 18.55
CA MET A 48 0.87 12.75 18.79
C MET A 48 1.64 14.07 18.63
N ALA A 49 2.15 14.61 19.73
CA ALA A 49 2.90 15.86 19.73
C ALA A 49 4.40 15.62 19.55
N ARG A 50 4.99 14.81 20.45
CA ARG A 50 6.42 14.53 20.49
C ARG A 50 6.66 13.07 20.84
N LEU A 51 7.60 12.44 20.14
CA LEU A 51 8.10 11.11 20.48
C LEU A 51 9.57 11.18 20.86
N THR A 52 9.88 10.83 22.10
CA THR A 52 11.24 10.55 22.54
C THR A 52 11.56 9.09 22.30
N VAL A 53 12.67 8.82 21.62
CA VAL A 53 13.15 7.49 21.29
C VAL A 53 14.53 7.28 21.91
N THR A 54 14.60 6.34 22.85
CA THR A 54 15.83 6.01 23.57
C THR A 54 16.33 4.65 23.11
N SER A 55 17.61 4.55 22.71
CA SER A 55 18.24 3.31 22.21
C SER A 55 19.72 3.19 22.62
N PRO A 56 20.33 1.99 22.55
CA PRO A 56 21.77 1.80 22.79
C PRO A 56 22.63 2.76 21.98
N GLY A 57 23.33 3.67 22.66
CA GLY A 57 24.20 4.65 22.01
C GLY A 57 23.47 5.71 21.17
N GLY A 58 22.13 5.81 21.25
CA GLY A 58 21.34 6.77 20.48
C GLY A 58 21.35 6.50 18.97
N ARG A 59 21.61 5.25 18.56
CA ARG A 59 21.81 4.85 17.15
C ARG A 59 20.52 4.61 16.36
N LEU A 60 19.36 4.81 16.98
CA LEU A 60 18.07 4.64 16.32
C LEU A 60 17.51 5.99 15.91
N VAL A 61 17.46 6.23 14.60
CA VAL A 61 16.92 7.47 14.03
C VAL A 61 15.55 7.16 13.42
N PRO A 62 14.44 7.66 13.99
CA PRO A 62 13.08 7.34 13.50
C PRO A 62 12.83 7.70 12.04
N ARG A 63 13.56 8.68 11.50
CA ARG A 63 13.44 9.13 10.11
C ARG A 63 14.23 8.27 9.12
N ASP A 64 15.06 7.34 9.58
CA ASP A 64 15.76 6.42 8.67
C ASP A 64 14.73 5.54 7.96
N PRO A 65 14.92 5.22 6.66
CA PRO A 65 13.93 4.48 5.88
C PRO A 65 13.49 3.15 6.52
N ALA A 66 14.42 2.41 7.12
CA ALA A 66 14.10 1.17 7.82
C ALA A 66 13.22 1.40 9.06
N CYS A 67 13.49 2.44 9.86
CA CYS A 67 12.68 2.77 11.03
C CYS A 67 11.31 3.35 10.62
N ASP A 68 11.27 4.21 9.60
CA ASP A 68 10.04 4.80 9.08
C ASP A 68 9.08 3.71 8.57
N ARG A 69 9.61 2.72 7.84
CA ARG A 69 8.84 1.57 7.38
C ARG A 69 8.21 0.79 8.54
N ARG A 70 9.00 0.48 9.57
CA ARG A 70 8.54 -0.20 10.79
C ARG A 70 7.50 0.60 11.58
N TRP A 71 7.62 1.92 11.59
CA TRP A 71 6.61 2.79 12.19
C TRP A 71 5.30 2.73 11.42
N ARG A 72 5.35 2.83 10.08
CA ARG A 72 4.17 2.79 9.19
C ARG A 72 3.41 1.46 9.24
N GLU A 73 4.09 0.35 9.53
CA GLU A 73 3.44 -0.95 9.79
C GLU A 73 2.44 -0.88 10.95
N VAL A 74 2.71 -0.03 11.96
CA VAL A 74 1.88 0.10 13.17
C VAL A 74 0.94 1.29 13.08
N PHE A 75 1.47 2.47 12.77
CA PHE A 75 0.75 3.74 12.82
C PHE A 75 0.34 4.29 11.45
N GLY A 76 0.66 3.60 10.36
CA GLY A 76 0.42 4.12 9.02
C GLY A 76 1.14 5.46 8.84
N GLY A 77 0.44 6.44 8.25
CA GLY A 77 0.99 7.77 8.03
C GLY A 77 1.04 8.68 9.26
N PHE A 78 0.47 8.28 10.40
CA PHE A 78 0.47 9.13 11.59
C PHE A 78 1.88 9.30 12.13
N LYS A 79 2.37 10.54 12.21
CA LYS A 79 3.69 10.86 12.75
C LYS A 79 3.60 11.96 13.81
N PRO A 80 4.35 11.84 14.91
CA PRO A 80 4.58 12.96 15.83
C PRO A 80 5.18 14.17 15.10
N ALA A 81 4.82 15.37 15.52
CA ALA A 81 5.40 16.60 14.98
C ALA A 81 6.90 16.71 15.31
N GLU A 82 7.29 16.25 16.52
CA GLU A 82 8.66 16.32 17.01
C GLU A 82 9.21 14.93 17.36
N PHE A 83 10.49 14.70 17.05
CA PHE A 83 11.23 13.52 17.48
C PHE A 83 12.42 13.96 18.33
N THR A 84 12.64 13.29 19.45
CA THR A 84 13.84 13.44 20.28
C THR A 84 14.56 12.11 20.35
N ILE A 85 15.88 12.10 20.14
CA ILE A 85 16.69 10.88 20.19
C ILE A 85 17.56 10.93 21.43
N GLU A 86 17.49 9.89 22.25
CA GLU A 86 18.26 9.76 23.47
C GLU A 86 19.12 8.49 23.44
N SER A 87 20.27 8.58 24.11
CA SER A 87 21.19 7.46 24.27
C SER A 87 21.01 6.81 25.63
N ALA A 88 20.96 5.48 25.66
CA ALA A 88 21.10 4.67 26.87
C ALA A 88 22.12 3.55 26.65
N SER A 89 22.54 2.88 27.72
CA SER A 89 23.38 1.67 27.64
C SER A 89 22.56 0.37 27.67
N ALA A 90 21.30 0.44 28.10
CA ALA A 90 20.47 -0.74 28.27
C ALA A 90 20.08 -1.36 26.91
N PRO A 91 20.07 -2.70 26.77
CA PRO A 91 19.75 -3.40 25.52
C PRO A 91 18.23 -3.41 25.28
N ARG A 92 17.65 -2.23 25.06
CA ARG A 92 16.23 -2.03 24.80
C ARG A 92 15.97 -0.75 24.03
N VAL A 93 14.86 -0.73 23.30
CA VAL A 93 14.29 0.50 22.73
C VAL A 93 13.17 0.97 23.64
N THR A 94 13.18 2.25 24.00
CA THR A 94 12.10 2.89 24.78
C THR A 94 11.49 4.01 23.97
N LEU A 95 10.16 4.08 23.98
CA LEU A 95 9.37 5.16 23.38
C LEU A 95 8.65 5.90 24.49
N ALA A 96 8.70 7.23 24.47
CA ALA A 96 7.87 8.08 25.31
C ALA A 96 7.14 9.08 24.40
N LEU A 97 5.82 8.94 24.35
CA LEU A 97 4.94 9.73 23.50
C LEU A 97 4.19 10.77 24.33
N ALA A 98 4.42 12.05 24.03
CA ALA A 98 3.63 13.15 24.55
C ALA A 98 2.44 13.42 23.63
N LEU A 99 1.26 13.61 24.23
CA LEU A 99 0.00 13.88 23.55
C LEU A 99 -0.52 15.28 23.90
N HIS A 100 -1.12 15.96 22.92
CA HIS A 100 -1.93 17.14 23.20
C HIS A 100 -3.20 16.73 23.95
N GLN A 101 -3.52 17.42 25.06
CA GLN A 101 -4.81 17.20 25.74
C GLN A 101 -5.98 17.69 24.87
N GLY A 102 -7.03 16.87 24.78
CA GLY A 102 -8.29 17.23 24.10
C GLY A 102 -8.54 16.58 22.74
N THR A 103 -7.66 15.70 22.24
CA THR A 103 -7.84 15.07 20.93
C THR A 103 -8.65 13.77 20.99
N THR A 104 -9.88 13.84 21.48
CA THR A 104 -10.90 12.83 21.16
C THR A 104 -12.26 13.47 21.08
N ALA A 105 -12.72 13.76 19.86
CA ALA A 105 -14.13 13.60 19.60
C ALA A 105 -14.42 12.09 19.64
N PRO A 106 -15.46 11.61 20.36
CA PRO A 106 -15.94 10.26 20.13
C PRO A 106 -16.29 10.09 18.64
N PRO A 107 -16.16 8.88 18.07
CA PRO A 107 -16.66 8.62 16.73
C PRO A 107 -18.14 9.00 16.69
N ARG A 108 -18.55 9.65 15.61
CA ARG A 108 -19.94 10.06 15.48
C ARG A 108 -20.80 8.82 15.29
N ASP A 109 -21.80 8.64 16.15
CA ASP A 109 -22.79 7.56 16.05
C ASP A 109 -23.81 7.80 14.91
N GLU A 110 -23.68 8.90 14.16
CA GLU A 110 -24.47 9.15 12.96
C GLU A 110 -23.99 8.30 11.77
N PRO A 111 -24.93 7.76 10.96
CA PRO A 111 -24.59 7.09 9.71
C PRO A 111 -23.84 8.02 8.74
N MET A 112 -22.68 7.58 8.26
CA MET A 112 -21.81 8.32 7.34
C MET A 112 -21.92 7.80 5.91
N TRP A 113 -21.91 6.48 5.74
CA TRP A 113 -21.86 5.85 4.42
C TRP A 113 -22.69 4.57 4.37
N ARG A 114 -23.65 4.51 3.43
CA ARG A 114 -24.53 3.34 3.23
C ARG A 114 -25.16 2.81 4.54
N GLY A 115 -25.49 3.71 5.47
CA GLY A 115 -26.07 3.37 6.77
C GLY A 115 -25.05 3.01 7.87
N MET A 116 -23.76 2.88 7.55
CA MET A 116 -22.70 2.59 8.52
C MET A 116 -22.20 3.86 9.22
N THR A 117 -21.95 3.74 10.51
CA THR A 117 -21.20 4.70 11.34
C THR A 117 -19.70 4.66 11.01
N ALA A 118 -18.93 5.65 11.47
CA ALA A 118 -17.48 5.66 11.27
C ALA A 118 -16.77 4.41 11.86
N ALA A 119 -17.24 3.91 13.01
CA ALA A 119 -16.68 2.72 13.64
C ALA A 119 -16.96 1.43 12.85
N GLU A 120 -18.16 1.32 12.26
CA GLU A 120 -18.51 0.20 11.38
C GLU A 120 -17.73 0.26 10.06
N ILE A 121 -17.50 1.45 9.52
CA ILE A 121 -16.63 1.65 8.34
C ILE A 121 -15.19 1.22 8.68
N ASP A 122 -14.63 1.67 9.81
CA ASP A 122 -13.30 1.25 10.25
C ASP A 122 -13.20 -0.28 10.40
N ALA A 123 -14.23 -0.93 10.95
CA ALA A 123 -14.26 -2.38 11.09
C ALA A 123 -14.36 -3.11 9.73
N ALA A 124 -15.24 -2.65 8.85
CA ALA A 124 -15.48 -3.25 7.54
C ALA A 124 -14.30 -3.06 6.58
N TYR A 125 -13.57 -1.95 6.70
CA TYR A 125 -12.48 -1.59 5.81
C TYR A 125 -11.11 -1.68 6.48
N SER A 126 -10.92 -2.39 7.60
CA SER A 126 -9.59 -2.56 8.20
C SER A 126 -9.05 -3.98 8.01
N ALA A 127 -8.30 -4.20 6.93
CA ALA A 127 -7.62 -5.48 6.68
C ALA A 127 -6.66 -5.87 7.82
N ARG A 128 -5.98 -4.89 8.44
CA ARG A 128 -5.07 -5.13 9.57
C ARG A 128 -5.79 -5.56 10.84
N ALA A 129 -6.99 -5.02 11.10
CA ALA A 129 -7.79 -5.43 12.25
C ALA A 129 -8.39 -6.84 12.05
N ALA A 130 -8.77 -7.17 10.81
CA ALA A 130 -9.30 -8.49 10.45
C ALA A 130 -8.25 -9.61 10.50
N VAL A 131 -6.95 -9.28 10.42
CA VAL A 131 -5.84 -10.25 10.45
C VAL A 131 -4.82 -9.84 11.53
N PRO A 132 -5.02 -10.24 12.80
CA PRO A 132 -4.16 -9.86 13.93
C PRO A 132 -2.66 -10.19 13.73
N GLU A 133 -2.34 -11.21 12.95
CA GLU A 133 -0.99 -11.69 12.64
C GLU A 133 -0.31 -10.96 11.46
N HIS A 134 -0.93 -9.89 10.92
CA HIS A 134 -0.41 -9.17 9.74
C HIS A 134 1.05 -8.71 9.87
N LEU A 135 1.52 -8.32 11.06
CA LEU A 135 2.92 -7.92 11.24
C LEU A 135 3.90 -9.08 11.00
N ALA A 136 3.53 -10.30 11.41
CA ALA A 136 4.32 -11.49 11.12
C ALA A 136 4.25 -11.86 9.64
N ILE A 137 3.12 -11.58 8.96
CA ILE A 137 3.00 -11.75 7.50
C ILE A 137 3.95 -10.78 6.77
N PHE A 138 3.93 -9.49 7.15
CA PHE A 138 4.79 -8.47 6.54
C PHE A 138 6.28 -8.78 6.73
N GLU A 139 6.65 -9.31 7.89
CA GLU A 139 8.00 -9.79 8.13
C GLU A 139 8.39 -10.94 7.20
N ARG A 140 7.53 -11.96 7.05
CA ARG A 140 7.78 -13.07 6.11
C ARG A 140 7.89 -12.59 4.66
N TRP A 141 7.06 -11.64 4.25
CA TRP A 141 7.11 -11.02 2.93
C TRP A 141 8.43 -10.30 2.70
N ARG A 142 8.88 -9.49 3.66
CA ARG A 142 10.17 -8.83 3.58
C ARG A 142 11.33 -9.81 3.46
N ASP A 143 11.36 -10.83 4.32
CA ASP A 143 12.42 -11.84 4.29
C ASP A 143 12.43 -12.63 2.97
N ALA A 144 11.24 -12.94 2.43
CA ALA A 144 11.11 -13.60 1.13
C ALA A 144 11.52 -12.69 -0.03
N GLY A 145 11.13 -11.42 0.01
CA GLY A 145 11.50 -10.41 -0.97
C GLY A 145 13.01 -10.19 -1.04
N GLU A 146 13.68 -10.05 0.10
CA GLU A 146 15.14 -9.93 0.17
C GLU A 146 15.86 -11.15 -0.42
N ARG A 147 15.33 -12.37 -0.19
CA ARG A 147 15.88 -13.58 -0.82
C ARG A 147 15.77 -13.55 -2.34
N VAL A 148 14.66 -13.06 -2.88
CA VAL A 148 14.49 -12.93 -4.34
C VAL A 148 15.40 -11.85 -4.91
N LEU A 149 15.47 -10.68 -4.26
CA LEU A 149 16.38 -9.61 -4.66
C LEU A 149 17.85 -10.01 -4.62
N ALA A 150 18.23 -10.92 -3.72
CA ALA A 150 19.59 -11.45 -3.63
C ALA A 150 19.90 -12.55 -4.66
N SER A 151 18.88 -13.19 -5.26
CA SER A 151 19.04 -14.38 -6.10
C SER A 151 18.66 -14.17 -7.57
N ARG A 152 17.92 -13.10 -7.90
CA ARG A 152 17.51 -12.77 -9.27
C ARG A 152 18.31 -11.59 -9.80
N ASP A 153 18.55 -11.58 -11.10
CA ASP A 153 19.03 -10.39 -11.79
C ASP A 153 17.92 -9.33 -11.77
N ALA A 154 18.21 -8.19 -11.18
CA ALA A 154 17.26 -7.10 -11.01
C ALA A 154 17.99 -5.76 -11.12
N HIS A 155 17.47 -4.87 -11.97
CA HIS A 155 17.87 -3.48 -12.00
C HIS A 155 17.07 -2.73 -10.92
N ARG A 156 17.71 -2.50 -9.78
CA ARG A 156 17.04 -1.94 -8.59
C ARG A 156 16.98 -0.42 -8.60
N ASP A 157 15.94 0.10 -7.97
CA ASP A 157 15.72 1.51 -7.67
C ASP A 157 15.88 2.43 -8.89
N LEU A 158 15.35 1.99 -10.04
CA LEU A 158 15.30 2.78 -11.25
C LEU A 158 14.33 3.96 -11.06
N PRO A 159 14.74 5.20 -11.38
CA PRO A 159 13.87 6.35 -11.29
C PRO A 159 12.87 6.39 -12.44
N TYR A 160 11.62 6.72 -12.10
CA TYR A 160 10.63 7.22 -13.07
C TYR A 160 10.21 8.67 -12.77
N GLY A 161 10.66 9.23 -11.65
CA GLY A 161 10.42 10.61 -11.23
C GLY A 161 11.47 11.09 -10.23
N GLU A 162 11.32 12.33 -9.75
CA GLU A 162 12.32 13.00 -8.91
C GLU A 162 12.26 12.58 -7.44
N ALA A 163 11.07 12.27 -6.92
CA ALA A 163 10.89 11.97 -5.50
C ALA A 163 11.57 10.65 -5.11
N PRO A 164 12.03 10.49 -3.84
CA PRO A 164 12.75 9.29 -3.41
C PRO A 164 12.01 7.97 -3.61
N LEU A 165 10.68 7.98 -3.49
CA LEU A 165 9.84 6.79 -3.69
C LEU A 165 9.32 6.65 -5.13
N GLN A 166 9.60 7.58 -6.04
CA GLN A 166 9.28 7.42 -7.45
C GLN A 166 10.30 6.49 -8.13
N ARG A 167 10.31 5.24 -7.68
CA ARG A 167 11.28 4.19 -8.02
C ARG A 167 10.60 2.88 -8.33
N PHE A 168 11.21 2.07 -9.17
CA PHE A 168 10.80 0.69 -9.40
C PHE A 168 12.02 -0.23 -9.50
N ASP A 169 11.80 -1.51 -9.20
CA ASP A 169 12.78 -2.56 -9.50
C ASP A 169 12.35 -3.26 -10.79
N PHE A 170 13.25 -3.40 -11.75
CA PHE A 170 13.00 -4.10 -13.00
C PHE A 170 13.69 -5.45 -13.04
N PHE A 171 12.92 -6.50 -13.29
CA PHE A 171 13.38 -7.86 -13.41
C PHE A 171 13.29 -8.28 -14.89
N PRO A 172 14.41 -8.29 -15.63
CA PRO A 172 14.43 -8.76 -17.00
C PRO A 172 14.21 -10.28 -17.06
N VAL A 173 13.82 -10.75 -18.23
CA VAL A 173 13.82 -12.17 -18.59
C VAL A 173 14.60 -12.37 -19.90
N PRO A 174 15.23 -13.54 -20.11
CA PRO A 174 15.98 -13.83 -21.34
C PRO A 174 15.02 -14.16 -22.51
N ARG A 175 14.08 -13.26 -22.78
CA ARG A 175 13.07 -13.35 -23.83
C ARG A 175 12.93 -11.98 -24.49
N PRO A 176 13.20 -11.86 -25.80
CA PRO A 176 12.94 -10.60 -26.51
C PRO A 176 11.44 -10.31 -26.57
N ASN A 177 11.07 -9.04 -26.47
CA ASN A 177 9.68 -8.57 -26.48
C ASN A 177 8.83 -9.32 -25.44
N ALA A 178 9.36 -9.45 -24.22
CA ALA A 178 8.65 -10.12 -23.15
C ALA A 178 7.36 -9.35 -22.79
N PRO A 179 6.28 -10.04 -22.40
CA PRO A 179 5.17 -9.37 -21.74
C PRO A 179 5.67 -8.75 -20.43
N LEU A 180 5.10 -7.60 -20.07
CA LEU A 180 5.48 -6.85 -18.87
C LEU A 180 4.35 -6.92 -17.84
N LEU A 181 4.68 -7.39 -16.63
CA LEU A 181 3.86 -7.17 -15.45
C LEU A 181 4.32 -5.91 -14.71
N VAL A 182 3.44 -4.92 -14.55
CA VAL A 182 3.64 -3.80 -13.62
C VAL A 182 2.91 -4.13 -12.34
N PHE A 183 3.65 -4.43 -11.28
CA PHE A 183 3.08 -4.76 -9.97
C PHE A 183 3.07 -3.53 -9.05
N ILE A 184 1.92 -3.24 -8.45
CA ILE A 184 1.71 -2.13 -7.53
C ILE A 184 1.26 -2.67 -6.17
N HIS A 185 2.06 -2.41 -5.13
CA HIS A 185 1.80 -2.92 -3.80
C HIS A 185 0.63 -2.21 -3.09
N GLY A 186 0.14 -2.81 -2.00
CA GLY A 186 -0.90 -2.24 -1.14
C GLY A 186 -0.34 -1.39 0.00
N GLY A 187 -1.11 -1.24 1.09
CA GLY A 187 -0.65 -0.53 2.31
C GLY A 187 -1.43 0.74 2.65
N TYR A 188 -2.70 0.84 2.25
CA TYR A 188 -3.57 2.01 2.49
C TYR A 188 -2.94 3.34 2.10
N TRP A 189 -2.17 3.34 1.00
CA TRP A 189 -1.48 4.53 0.48
C TRP A 189 -0.47 5.15 1.46
N GLN A 190 -0.15 4.48 2.57
CA GLN A 190 0.57 5.03 3.72
C GLN A 190 1.78 4.21 4.16
N ALA A 191 1.93 2.98 3.64
CA ALA A 191 2.92 2.03 4.12
C ALA A 191 3.35 1.06 3.01
N MET A 192 4.29 0.18 3.37
CA MET A 192 4.90 -0.87 2.55
C MET A 192 5.95 -0.36 1.55
N ASP A 193 6.66 -1.32 0.95
CA ASP A 193 7.67 -1.10 -0.09
C ASP A 193 7.67 -2.23 -1.14
N LYS A 194 8.05 -1.89 -2.38
CA LYS A 194 8.18 -2.81 -3.51
C LYS A 194 9.05 -4.03 -3.20
N ALA A 195 10.12 -3.86 -2.42
CA ALA A 195 11.05 -4.93 -2.08
C ALA A 195 10.37 -6.07 -1.31
N GLU A 196 9.37 -5.73 -0.48
CA GLU A 196 8.64 -6.69 0.36
C GLU A 196 7.76 -7.64 -0.48
N HIS A 197 7.50 -7.30 -1.74
CA HIS A 197 6.59 -8.03 -2.62
C HIS A 197 7.33 -8.81 -3.71
N ALA A 198 8.67 -8.81 -3.72
CA ALA A 198 9.46 -9.43 -4.79
C ALA A 198 9.26 -10.94 -4.89
N SER A 199 8.94 -11.64 -3.80
CA SER A 199 8.60 -13.07 -3.87
C SER A 199 7.26 -13.37 -4.54
N LEU A 200 6.36 -12.39 -4.62
CA LEU A 200 5.04 -12.58 -5.21
C LEU A 200 5.06 -12.65 -6.74
N ILE A 201 6.15 -12.17 -7.36
CA ILE A 201 6.29 -12.07 -8.82
C ILE A 201 7.13 -13.19 -9.43
N GLU A 202 7.64 -14.12 -8.62
CA GLU A 202 8.48 -15.22 -9.10
C GLU A 202 7.76 -16.11 -10.11
N GLY A 203 6.45 -16.31 -9.94
CA GLY A 203 5.62 -17.05 -10.88
C GLY A 203 5.67 -16.48 -12.30
N HIS A 204 5.52 -15.16 -12.42
CA HIS A 204 5.59 -14.45 -13.70
C HIS A 204 6.99 -14.51 -14.32
N LEU A 205 8.03 -14.29 -13.52
CA LEU A 205 9.42 -14.41 -14.00
C LEU A 205 9.69 -15.81 -14.56
N ASN A 206 9.24 -16.85 -13.87
CA ASN A 206 9.38 -18.23 -14.32
C ASN A 206 8.54 -18.53 -15.57
N ALA A 207 7.41 -17.84 -15.77
CA ALA A 207 6.60 -17.90 -16.97
C ALA A 207 7.16 -17.05 -18.14
N GLY A 208 8.32 -16.42 -17.98
CA GLY A 208 8.98 -15.63 -19.02
C GLY A 208 8.35 -14.25 -19.23
N TRP A 209 7.84 -13.65 -18.16
CA TRP A 209 7.37 -12.27 -18.11
C TRP A 209 8.43 -11.38 -17.45
N ALA A 210 8.71 -10.23 -18.04
CA ALA A 210 9.45 -9.19 -17.34
C ALA A 210 8.55 -8.56 -16.27
N VAL A 211 9.13 -8.07 -15.18
CA VAL A 211 8.37 -7.48 -14.07
C VAL A 211 8.94 -6.13 -13.67
N ALA A 212 8.08 -5.13 -13.49
CA ALA A 212 8.39 -3.87 -12.82
C ALA A 212 7.65 -3.82 -11.47
N LEU A 213 8.38 -3.88 -10.36
CA LEU A 213 7.84 -3.71 -9.01
C LEU A 213 7.88 -2.23 -8.61
N LEU A 214 6.72 -1.62 -8.44
CA LEU A 214 6.58 -0.18 -8.32
C LEU A 214 6.47 0.29 -6.85
N ASN A 215 7.27 1.29 -6.47
CA ASN A 215 6.98 2.16 -5.32
C ASN A 215 6.25 3.42 -5.81
N TYR A 216 5.59 4.11 -4.89
CA TYR A 216 4.97 5.43 -5.09
C TYR A 216 5.09 6.23 -3.79
N ARG A 217 4.93 7.57 -3.84
CA ARG A 217 4.98 8.41 -2.64
C ARG A 217 3.87 8.00 -1.66
N LEU A 218 4.06 8.19 -0.35
CA LEU A 218 3.11 7.75 0.66
C LEU A 218 2.43 8.92 1.36
N CYS A 219 1.20 8.72 1.80
CA CYS A 219 0.50 9.61 2.71
C CYS A 219 1.16 9.62 4.10
N PRO A 220 1.17 10.76 4.82
CA PRO A 220 0.60 12.05 4.42
C PRO A 220 1.56 12.95 3.62
N GLU A 221 2.79 12.51 3.34
CA GLU A 221 3.75 13.31 2.57
C GLU A 221 3.33 13.55 1.11
N ALA A 222 2.46 12.70 0.58
CA ALA A 222 1.76 12.85 -0.69
C ALA A 222 0.29 12.49 -0.54
N THR A 223 -0.60 13.11 -1.32
CA THR A 223 -2.04 12.77 -1.33
C THR A 223 -2.31 11.50 -2.15
N ILE A 224 -3.52 10.93 -2.08
CA ILE A 224 -3.91 9.87 -3.02
C ILE A 224 -3.85 10.36 -4.48
N ALA A 225 -4.19 11.62 -4.75
CA ALA A 225 -4.08 12.20 -6.09
C ALA A 225 -2.63 12.19 -6.60
N ASP A 226 -1.67 12.57 -5.76
CA ASP A 226 -0.23 12.49 -6.08
C ASP A 226 0.21 11.05 -6.40
N GLN A 227 -0.37 10.06 -5.72
CA GLN A 227 -0.05 8.64 -5.94
C GLN A 227 -0.63 8.12 -7.25
N VAL A 228 -1.81 8.60 -7.65
CA VAL A 228 -2.35 8.35 -8.99
C VAL A 228 -1.43 8.92 -10.06
N GLU A 229 -0.93 10.15 -9.87
CA GLU A 229 0.06 10.75 -10.79
C GLU A 229 1.38 9.98 -10.80
N ASP A 230 1.85 9.48 -9.66
CA ASP A 230 3.04 8.64 -9.59
C ASP A 230 2.89 7.35 -10.39
N ALA A 231 1.76 6.66 -10.24
CA ALA A 231 1.47 5.46 -11.02
C ALA A 231 1.39 5.77 -12.52
N ARG A 232 0.76 6.91 -12.89
CA ARG A 232 0.65 7.35 -14.28
C ARG A 232 2.02 7.62 -14.90
N LEU A 233 2.86 8.33 -14.16
CA LEU A 233 4.23 8.64 -14.55
C LEU A 233 5.07 7.37 -14.74
N ALA A 234 4.93 6.39 -13.84
CA ALA A 234 5.63 5.12 -13.93
C ALA A 234 5.22 4.30 -15.16
N LEU A 235 3.92 4.15 -15.43
CA LEU A 235 3.45 3.42 -16.60
C LEU A 235 3.87 4.14 -17.90
N ARG A 236 3.78 5.46 -17.96
CA ARG A 236 4.26 6.25 -19.09
C ARG A 236 5.76 6.03 -19.33
N HIS A 237 6.57 6.02 -18.27
CA HIS A 237 8.02 5.77 -18.34
C HIS A 237 8.32 4.36 -18.86
N LEU A 238 7.64 3.35 -18.36
CA LEU A 238 7.79 1.96 -18.79
C LEU A 238 7.35 1.75 -20.24
N TRP A 239 6.22 2.34 -20.63
CA TRP A 239 5.73 2.30 -22.00
C TRP A 239 6.75 2.94 -22.95
N HIS A 240 7.19 4.18 -22.69
CA HIS A 240 8.21 4.83 -23.51
C HIS A 240 9.54 4.07 -23.53
N GLY A 241 9.92 3.47 -22.41
CA GLY A 241 11.13 2.68 -22.25
C GLY A 241 11.06 1.24 -22.77
N ALA A 242 9.95 0.78 -23.33
CA ALA A 242 9.72 -0.64 -23.60
C ALA A 242 10.85 -1.33 -24.40
N GLU A 243 11.35 -0.70 -25.46
CA GLU A 243 12.48 -1.24 -26.24
C GLU A 243 13.76 -1.38 -25.39
N ARG A 244 14.06 -0.37 -24.56
CA ARG A 244 15.20 -0.38 -23.62
C ARG A 244 15.09 -1.51 -22.60
N TYR A 245 13.87 -1.81 -22.18
CA TYR A 245 13.59 -2.89 -21.23
C TYR A 245 13.37 -4.26 -21.90
N GLY A 246 13.39 -4.33 -23.23
CA GLY A 246 13.16 -5.57 -23.99
C GLY A 246 11.73 -6.11 -23.86
N VAL A 247 10.75 -5.24 -23.61
CA VAL A 247 9.34 -5.61 -23.38
C VAL A 247 8.43 -5.17 -24.52
N ASP A 248 7.31 -5.87 -24.68
CA ASP A 248 6.30 -5.57 -25.69
C ASP A 248 5.27 -4.56 -25.14
N ARG A 249 5.22 -3.37 -25.76
CA ARG A 249 4.26 -2.30 -25.41
C ARG A 249 2.81 -2.70 -25.53
N SER A 250 2.50 -3.71 -26.36
CA SER A 250 1.13 -4.20 -26.56
C SER A 250 0.72 -5.27 -25.55
N ARG A 251 1.63 -5.69 -24.67
CA ARG A 251 1.42 -6.77 -23.69
C ARG A 251 1.83 -6.36 -22.28
N ILE A 252 1.42 -5.15 -21.90
CA ILE A 252 1.59 -4.64 -20.53
C ILE A 252 0.35 -5.00 -19.71
N GLN A 253 0.55 -5.77 -18.64
CA GLN A 253 -0.44 -6.05 -17.62
C GLN A 253 -0.13 -5.24 -16.37
N VAL A 254 -1.15 -4.68 -15.72
CA VAL A 254 -1.01 -4.19 -14.35
C VAL A 254 -1.56 -5.23 -13.37
N CYS A 255 -0.82 -5.51 -12.29
CA CYS A 255 -1.33 -6.24 -11.15
C CYS A 255 -1.22 -5.36 -9.90
N GLY A 256 -2.32 -5.20 -9.18
CA GLY A 256 -2.36 -4.33 -8.02
C GLY A 256 -3.03 -5.00 -6.84
N HIS A 257 -2.45 -4.86 -5.64
CA HIS A 257 -3.05 -5.34 -4.40
C HIS A 257 -3.58 -4.18 -3.56
N SER A 258 -4.83 -4.26 -3.09
CA SER A 258 -5.41 -3.28 -2.15
C SER A 258 -5.36 -1.85 -2.71
N ALA A 259 -4.64 -0.94 -2.05
CA ALA A 259 -4.33 0.41 -2.57
C ALA A 259 -3.66 0.37 -3.97
N GLY A 260 -2.82 -0.63 -4.26
CA GLY A 260 -2.27 -0.85 -5.60
C GLY A 260 -3.29 -1.34 -6.61
N GLY A 261 -4.32 -2.08 -6.16
CA GLY A 261 -5.48 -2.45 -6.99
C GLY A 261 -6.29 -1.22 -7.39
N TYR A 262 -6.48 -0.28 -6.46
CA TYR A 262 -7.02 1.05 -6.75
C TYR A 262 -6.18 1.80 -7.80
N LEU A 263 -4.86 1.87 -7.61
CA LEU A 263 -3.97 2.55 -8.57
C LEU A 263 -4.02 1.89 -9.95
N GLY A 264 -4.08 0.55 -10.01
CA GLY A 264 -4.27 -0.19 -11.25
C GLY A 264 -5.58 0.15 -11.96
N ALA A 265 -6.69 0.31 -11.22
CA ALA A 265 -7.95 0.81 -11.78
C ALA A 265 -7.82 2.25 -12.29
N CYS A 266 -7.14 3.13 -11.56
CA CYS A 266 -6.89 4.50 -12.04
C CYS A 266 -6.09 4.52 -13.34
N LEU A 267 -5.07 3.66 -13.49
CA LEU A 267 -4.33 3.52 -14.74
C LEU A 267 -5.22 3.02 -15.88
N ALA A 268 -6.08 2.04 -15.58
CA ALA A 268 -7.04 1.47 -16.51
C ALA A 268 -8.15 2.44 -16.94
N SER A 269 -8.34 3.56 -16.25
CA SER A 269 -9.35 4.57 -16.58
C SER A 269 -8.76 5.95 -16.85
N THR A 270 -7.47 6.02 -17.16
CA THR A 270 -6.77 7.28 -17.43
C THR A 270 -6.95 7.71 -18.89
N ASP A 271 -7.20 8.99 -19.12
CA ASP A 271 -7.13 9.59 -20.47
C ASP A 271 -5.67 9.82 -20.86
N TRP A 272 -5.05 8.77 -21.39
CA TRP A 272 -3.62 8.75 -21.72
C TRP A 272 -3.24 9.77 -22.80
N PRO A 273 -3.99 9.91 -23.93
CA PRO A 273 -3.70 10.95 -24.92
C PRO A 273 -3.79 12.38 -24.37
N ALA A 274 -4.65 12.64 -23.39
CA ALA A 274 -4.71 13.95 -22.73
C ALA A 274 -3.47 14.23 -21.86
N LEU A 275 -2.89 13.21 -21.23
CA LEU A 275 -1.65 13.33 -20.44
C LEU A 275 -0.39 13.36 -21.32
N ASP A 276 -0.37 12.59 -22.40
CA ASP A 276 0.71 12.47 -23.35
C ASP A 276 0.16 12.06 -24.73
N PRO A 277 0.13 12.96 -25.72
CA PRO A 277 -0.40 12.68 -27.05
C PRO A 277 0.28 11.53 -27.80
N ALA A 278 1.47 11.08 -27.38
CA ALA A 278 2.16 9.94 -27.97
C ALA A 278 1.67 8.59 -27.42
N MET A 279 0.98 8.57 -26.28
CA MET A 279 0.44 7.36 -25.68
C MET A 279 -0.86 6.93 -26.37
N PRO A 280 -1.13 5.61 -26.51
CA PRO A 280 -2.40 5.13 -27.03
C PRO A 280 -3.52 5.36 -26.01
N VAL A 281 -4.77 5.31 -26.49
CA VAL A 281 -5.96 5.37 -25.61
C VAL A 281 -5.93 4.28 -24.53
N ALA A 282 -5.46 3.08 -24.89
CA ALA A 282 -5.36 1.92 -24.00
C ALA A 282 -3.92 1.36 -24.04
N PRO A 283 -3.02 1.79 -23.14
CA PRO A 283 -1.66 1.25 -23.06
C PRO A 283 -1.57 -0.07 -22.30
N LEU A 284 -2.62 -0.43 -21.56
CA LEU A 284 -2.72 -1.68 -20.82
C LEU A 284 -3.49 -2.72 -21.65
N HIS A 285 -2.90 -3.91 -21.76
CA HIS A 285 -3.55 -5.09 -22.34
C HIS A 285 -4.52 -5.74 -21.35
N SER A 286 -4.11 -5.82 -20.08
CA SER A 286 -4.95 -6.38 -19.03
C SER A 286 -4.63 -5.86 -17.64
N ALA A 287 -5.55 -6.12 -16.70
CA ALA A 287 -5.40 -5.76 -15.30
C ALA A 287 -5.88 -6.90 -14.39
N LEU A 288 -5.06 -7.28 -13.41
CA LEU A 288 -5.44 -8.14 -12.29
C LEU A 288 -5.47 -7.31 -11.00
N LEU A 289 -6.67 -6.98 -10.53
CA LEU A 289 -6.86 -6.10 -9.38
C LEU A 289 -7.36 -6.91 -8.18
N VAL A 290 -6.48 -7.09 -7.20
CA VAL A 290 -6.68 -7.93 -6.02
C VAL A 290 -7.09 -7.07 -4.84
N SER A 291 -8.28 -7.30 -4.30
CA SER A 291 -8.81 -6.69 -3.07
C SER A 291 -8.80 -5.15 -3.08
N GLY A 292 -9.05 -4.54 -4.24
CA GLY A 292 -8.96 -3.08 -4.44
C GLY A 292 -10.10 -2.27 -3.80
N LEU A 293 -9.85 -0.97 -3.62
CA LEU A 293 -10.78 0.02 -3.05
C LEU A 293 -11.14 1.06 -4.10
N PHE A 294 -12.27 0.93 -4.78
CA PHE A 294 -12.57 1.69 -6.00
C PHE A 294 -13.54 2.87 -5.81
N GLU A 295 -14.24 2.89 -4.69
CA GLU A 295 -15.02 3.99 -4.12
C GLU A 295 -14.35 4.44 -2.82
N LEU A 296 -13.94 5.70 -2.76
CA LEU A 296 -13.12 6.26 -1.70
C LEU A 296 -13.90 7.05 -0.64
N GLU A 297 -15.19 7.31 -0.84
CA GLU A 297 -16.01 7.99 0.19
C GLU A 297 -15.91 7.33 1.58
N PRO A 298 -15.93 5.99 1.72
CA PRO A 298 -15.75 5.35 3.03
C PRO A 298 -14.39 5.66 3.66
N MET A 299 -13.34 5.81 2.85
CA MET A 299 -11.98 6.05 3.34
C MET A 299 -11.84 7.40 4.06
N ARG A 300 -12.69 8.37 3.71
CA ARG A 300 -12.75 9.68 4.39
C ARG A 300 -13.16 9.57 5.86
N HIS A 301 -14.01 8.59 6.15
CA HIS A 301 -14.61 8.39 7.47
C HIS A 301 -13.82 7.42 8.34
N MET A 302 -12.81 6.76 7.77
CA MET A 302 -11.88 5.93 8.54
C MET A 302 -11.01 6.79 9.46
N SER A 303 -10.51 6.18 10.53
CA SER A 303 -9.63 6.83 11.51
C SER A 303 -8.41 7.53 10.91
N PHE A 304 -7.87 7.03 9.78
CA PHE A 304 -6.75 7.63 9.05
C PHE A 304 -7.15 8.49 7.84
N GLY A 305 -8.45 8.65 7.57
CA GLY A 305 -8.98 9.42 6.44
C GLY A 305 -8.38 10.82 6.26
N PRO A 306 -8.16 11.60 7.34
CA PRO A 306 -7.52 12.92 7.24
C PRO A 306 -6.12 12.93 6.62
N LEU A 307 -5.41 11.79 6.62
CA LEU A 307 -4.06 11.67 6.05
C LEU A 307 -4.07 11.46 4.53
N LEU A 308 -5.22 11.07 3.95
CA LEU A 308 -5.32 10.61 2.58
C LEU A 308 -5.42 11.74 1.54
N GLY A 309 -5.64 12.98 2.00
CA GLY A 309 -5.94 14.10 1.10
C GLY A 309 -7.33 14.01 0.47
N LEU A 310 -8.33 13.54 1.22
CA LEU A 310 -9.73 13.43 0.80
C LEU A 310 -10.63 14.36 1.64
N PRO A 311 -10.55 15.70 1.45
CA PRO A 311 -11.21 16.66 2.34
C PRO A 311 -12.75 16.58 2.28
N ASP A 312 -13.31 16.27 1.11
CA ASP A 312 -14.75 16.31 0.84
C ASP A 312 -15.20 15.16 -0.08
N ALA A 313 -16.51 14.99 -0.19
CA ALA A 313 -17.13 13.89 -0.95
C ALA A 313 -16.93 14.05 -2.45
N GLU A 314 -16.81 15.30 -2.91
CA GLU A 314 -16.53 15.62 -4.30
C GLU A 314 -15.13 15.12 -4.69
N THR A 315 -14.12 15.39 -3.87
CA THR A 315 -12.76 14.91 -4.07
C THR A 315 -12.68 13.39 -4.03
N ALA A 316 -13.30 12.74 -3.03
CA ALA A 316 -13.34 11.28 -2.97
C ALA A 316 -14.03 10.67 -4.20
N ARG A 317 -15.16 11.24 -4.63
CA ARG A 317 -15.86 10.80 -5.83
C ARG A 317 -15.02 10.98 -7.09
N ALA A 318 -14.36 12.12 -7.25
CA ALA A 318 -13.51 12.41 -8.40
C ALA A 318 -12.31 11.46 -8.50
N LEU A 319 -11.75 11.06 -7.35
CA LEU A 319 -10.64 10.11 -7.26
C LEU A 319 -11.08 8.65 -7.26
N SER A 320 -12.38 8.35 -7.29
CA SER A 320 -12.90 6.97 -7.27
C SER A 320 -13.02 6.40 -8.69
N PRO A 321 -12.16 5.44 -9.10
CA PRO A 321 -12.24 4.83 -10.42
C PRO A 321 -13.58 4.11 -10.68
N MET A 322 -14.34 3.79 -9.62
CA MET A 322 -15.71 3.28 -9.74
C MET A 322 -16.62 4.17 -10.61
N PHE A 323 -16.39 5.48 -10.67
CA PHE A 323 -17.17 6.41 -11.49
C PHE A 323 -16.49 6.83 -12.79
N ALA A 324 -15.26 6.36 -13.04
CA ALA A 324 -14.52 6.66 -14.24
C ALA A 324 -14.94 5.76 -15.42
N THR A 325 -14.56 6.16 -16.63
CA THR A 325 -14.70 5.34 -17.84
C THR A 325 -13.40 4.57 -18.06
N PRO A 326 -13.42 3.21 -18.07
CA PRO A 326 -12.21 2.45 -18.35
C PRO A 326 -11.78 2.62 -19.81
N ASN A 327 -10.48 2.48 -20.07
CA ASN A 327 -9.95 2.37 -21.42
C ASN A 327 -10.56 1.12 -22.10
N PRO A 328 -10.96 1.22 -23.37
CA PRO A 328 -11.64 0.13 -24.05
C PRO A 328 -10.69 -1.03 -24.36
N GLY A 329 -11.25 -2.22 -24.56
CA GLY A 329 -10.52 -3.35 -25.15
C GLY A 329 -9.51 -4.05 -24.25
N MET A 330 -9.41 -3.71 -22.95
CA MET A 330 -8.60 -4.48 -22.01
C MET A 330 -9.40 -5.65 -21.41
N ARG A 331 -8.66 -6.64 -20.89
CA ARG A 331 -9.20 -7.71 -20.03
C ARG A 331 -8.99 -7.36 -18.56
N LEU A 332 -10.04 -7.44 -17.76
CA LEU A 332 -9.99 -7.13 -16.32
C LEU A 332 -10.38 -8.35 -15.48
N HIS A 333 -9.51 -8.73 -14.55
CA HIS A 333 -9.86 -9.68 -13.49
C HIS A 333 -9.84 -8.98 -12.14
N LEU A 334 -10.98 -9.00 -11.47
CA LEU A 334 -11.14 -8.53 -10.10
C LEU A 334 -11.24 -9.73 -9.19
N THR A 335 -10.45 -9.75 -8.12
CA THR A 335 -10.46 -10.88 -7.18
C THR A 335 -10.28 -10.41 -5.76
N VAL A 336 -10.82 -11.17 -4.81
CA VAL A 336 -10.83 -10.84 -3.38
C VAL A 336 -10.59 -12.15 -2.60
N GLY A 337 -9.91 -12.10 -1.46
CA GLY A 337 -9.87 -13.26 -0.56
C GLY A 337 -11.26 -13.60 -0.02
N GLU A 338 -11.65 -14.87 -0.02
CA GLU A 338 -12.99 -15.29 0.41
C GLU A 338 -13.38 -14.83 1.83
N ARG A 339 -12.40 -14.68 2.72
CA ARG A 339 -12.61 -14.30 4.14
C ARG A 339 -12.53 -12.79 4.36
N GLU A 340 -12.45 -11.99 3.31
CA GLU A 340 -12.50 -10.54 3.44
C GLU A 340 -13.91 -10.05 3.79
N SER A 341 -14.01 -8.79 4.19
CA SER A 341 -15.31 -8.19 4.49
C SER A 341 -16.16 -8.08 3.22
N GLU A 342 -17.48 -8.07 3.42
CA GLU A 342 -18.43 -7.87 2.33
C GLU A 342 -18.18 -6.56 1.55
N GLU A 343 -17.54 -5.57 2.17
CA GLU A 343 -17.22 -4.30 1.52
C GLU A 343 -16.12 -4.43 0.46
N PHE A 344 -15.10 -5.28 0.65
CA PHE A 344 -14.10 -5.56 -0.40
C PHE A 344 -14.72 -6.33 -1.58
N HIS A 345 -15.63 -7.28 -1.28
CA HIS A 345 -16.39 -7.98 -2.30
C HIS A 345 -17.32 -7.03 -3.07
N TRP A 346 -18.02 -6.14 -2.35
CA TRP A 346 -18.91 -5.15 -2.94
C TRP A 346 -18.17 -4.19 -3.87
N GLN A 347 -17.03 -3.63 -3.43
CA GLN A 347 -16.17 -2.75 -4.24
C GLN A 347 -15.86 -3.38 -5.60
N SER A 348 -15.40 -4.64 -5.59
CA SER A 348 -15.03 -5.38 -6.80
C SER A 348 -16.23 -5.67 -7.71
N ARG A 349 -17.34 -6.17 -7.15
CA ARG A 349 -18.56 -6.44 -7.94
C ARG A 349 -19.16 -5.17 -8.53
N GLU A 350 -19.14 -4.06 -7.79
CA GLU A 350 -19.73 -2.81 -8.23
C GLU A 350 -18.89 -2.12 -9.31
N LEU A 351 -17.55 -2.16 -9.21
CA LEU A 351 -16.68 -1.73 -10.31
C LEU A 351 -16.99 -2.54 -11.58
N ALA A 352 -17.07 -3.87 -11.45
CA ALA A 352 -17.33 -4.74 -12.58
C ALA A 352 -18.67 -4.47 -13.25
N ARG A 353 -19.73 -4.26 -12.45
CA ARG A 353 -21.05 -3.90 -12.94
C ARG A 353 -21.04 -2.60 -13.75
N ARG A 354 -20.24 -1.62 -13.36
CA ARG A 354 -20.16 -0.30 -14.03
C ARG A 354 -19.29 -0.33 -15.28
N TRP A 355 -18.21 -1.09 -15.24
CA TRP A 355 -17.21 -1.12 -16.31
C TRP A 355 -17.50 -2.17 -17.39
N GLY A 356 -18.23 -3.25 -17.06
CA GLY A 356 -18.30 -4.46 -17.88
C GLY A 356 -18.71 -4.27 -19.35
N ALA A 357 -19.58 -3.32 -19.67
CA ALA A 357 -20.00 -3.07 -21.05
C ALA A 357 -18.93 -2.43 -21.96
N ARG A 358 -17.78 -2.02 -21.40
CA ARG A 358 -16.72 -1.28 -22.11
C ARG A 358 -15.43 -2.07 -22.32
N LEU A 359 -15.32 -3.22 -21.67
CA LEU A 359 -14.12 -4.04 -21.64
C LEU A 359 -14.24 -5.21 -22.63
N GLU A 360 -13.10 -5.77 -23.05
CA GLU A 360 -13.10 -6.98 -23.88
C GLU A 360 -13.63 -8.17 -23.07
N ALA A 361 -13.13 -8.30 -21.84
CA ALA A 361 -13.54 -9.31 -20.90
C ALA A 361 -13.46 -8.76 -19.48
N ILE A 362 -14.38 -9.20 -18.64
CA ILE A 362 -14.33 -8.93 -17.21
C ILE A 362 -14.69 -10.19 -16.42
N GLU A 363 -13.88 -10.49 -15.41
CA GLU A 363 -14.13 -11.56 -14.46
C GLU A 363 -14.09 -11.01 -13.04
N VAL A 364 -14.99 -11.53 -12.19
CA VAL A 364 -14.96 -11.29 -10.75
C VAL A 364 -14.92 -12.64 -10.05
N SER A 365 -13.92 -12.85 -9.19
CA SER A 365 -13.73 -14.09 -8.46
C SER A 365 -13.46 -13.85 -6.97
N SER A 366 -13.46 -14.93 -6.19
CA SER A 366 -12.86 -14.96 -4.86
C SER A 366 -11.88 -16.12 -4.74
N VAL A 367 -10.82 -15.93 -3.96
CA VAL A 367 -9.82 -16.97 -3.70
C VAL A 367 -10.18 -17.73 -2.42
N PRO A 368 -10.55 -19.02 -2.51
CA PRO A 368 -11.06 -19.78 -1.37
C PRO A 368 -10.08 -19.83 -0.19
N GLY A 369 -10.61 -19.74 1.03
CA GLY A 369 -9.86 -19.88 2.28
C GLY A 369 -8.88 -18.76 2.60
N THR A 370 -8.73 -17.75 1.73
CA THR A 370 -7.75 -16.67 1.93
C THR A 370 -8.38 -15.42 2.52
N HIS A 371 -7.56 -14.65 3.23
CA HIS A 371 -7.88 -13.31 3.72
C HIS A 371 -7.08 -12.27 2.91
N HIS A 372 -7.28 -10.98 3.20
CA HIS A 372 -6.71 -9.85 2.46
C HIS A 372 -5.20 -9.92 2.17
N PHE A 373 -4.41 -10.53 3.07
CA PHE A 373 -2.98 -10.76 2.83
C PHE A 373 -2.65 -12.09 2.15
N SER A 374 -3.18 -13.24 2.64
CA SER A 374 -2.83 -14.56 2.10
C SER A 374 -3.33 -14.80 0.69
N VAL A 375 -4.31 -14.02 0.21
CA VAL A 375 -4.74 -14.02 -1.20
C VAL A 375 -3.56 -13.84 -2.16
N MET A 376 -2.57 -13.02 -1.77
CA MET A 376 -1.39 -12.73 -2.57
C MET A 376 -0.44 -13.93 -2.71
N GLU A 377 -0.48 -14.91 -1.81
CA GLU A 377 0.35 -16.12 -1.93
C GLU A 377 -0.04 -16.95 -3.16
N SER A 378 -1.31 -16.86 -3.59
CA SER A 378 -1.82 -17.47 -4.83
C SER A 378 -1.22 -16.84 -6.09
N LEU A 379 -0.72 -15.60 -6.01
CA LEU A 379 -0.09 -14.92 -7.15
C LEU A 379 1.32 -15.48 -7.46
N ALA A 380 2.02 -15.99 -6.45
CA ALA A 380 3.36 -16.56 -6.65
C ALA A 380 3.34 -17.93 -7.32
N LYS A 381 2.34 -18.77 -7.00
CA LYS A 381 2.32 -20.20 -7.39
C LYS A 381 0.95 -20.89 -7.30
N GLY A 382 -0.14 -20.15 -7.55
CA GLY A 382 -1.51 -20.68 -7.42
C GLY A 382 -2.47 -20.16 -8.49
N GLY A 383 -3.77 -20.29 -8.23
CA GLY A 383 -4.81 -19.94 -9.20
C GLY A 383 -4.82 -18.47 -9.63
N LEU A 384 -4.31 -17.54 -8.79
CA LEU A 384 -4.16 -16.15 -9.23
C LEU A 384 -3.04 -15.96 -10.24
N LEU A 385 -1.94 -16.71 -10.12
CA LEU A 385 -0.91 -16.73 -11.16
C LEU A 385 -1.49 -17.21 -12.49
N GLU A 386 -2.21 -18.33 -12.46
CA GLU A 386 -2.84 -18.91 -13.65
C GLU A 386 -3.81 -17.93 -14.31
N ALA A 387 -4.65 -17.26 -13.52
CA ALA A 387 -5.58 -16.26 -14.02
C ALA A 387 -4.87 -15.02 -14.58
N SER A 388 -3.82 -14.54 -13.89
CA SER A 388 -2.97 -13.43 -14.35
C SER A 388 -2.35 -13.74 -15.72
N LEU A 389 -1.79 -14.95 -15.89
CA LEU A 389 -1.18 -15.38 -17.15
C LEU A 389 -2.21 -15.58 -18.26
N ALA A 390 -3.43 -16.03 -17.93
CA ALA A 390 -4.50 -16.28 -18.90
C ALA A 390 -5.04 -15.01 -19.56
N ILE A 391 -5.07 -13.88 -18.85
CA ILE A 391 -5.52 -12.59 -19.38
C ILE A 391 -4.38 -11.75 -19.99
N GLY A 392 -3.14 -12.25 -19.92
CA GLY A 392 -1.90 -11.57 -20.27
C GLY A 392 -1.42 -11.64 -21.72
#